data_AF-A0A2D6HN25-F1
#
_entry.id   AF-A0A2D6HN25-F1
#
_cell.length_a   1.000
_cell.length_b   1.000
_cell.length_c   1.000
_cell.angle_alpha   90.00
_cell.angle_beta   90.00
_cell.angle_gamma   90.00
#
_symmetry.space_group_name_H-M   'P 1'
#
loop_
_entity.id
_entity.type
_entity.pdbx_description
1 polymer ?
#
loop_
_entity_poly.entity_id
_entity_poly.type
_entity_poly.pdbx_seq_one_letter_code
_entity_poly.pdbx_strand_id
1 'polypeptide(L)'
;MQDVINQILEYKEWFDAALIPLALIIARKGQKIKAGAFVVACMITLRLQADIIIGTGHPFGFTSFMKSYVLYRGMCVYTFFVLVFLGLSYISPRTTGVIYLAAALSIFFMAFVSSFLMMLL
;
A
#
# COMPACT_ATOMS: atom_id res chain seq x y z
N MET A 1 13.39 -24.52 -6.94
CA MET A 1 13.52 -23.66 -5.73
C MET A 1 13.06 -22.23 -6.02
N GLN A 2 13.37 -21.67 -7.20
CA GLN A 2 12.74 -20.46 -7.75
C GLN A 2 11.20 -20.52 -7.80
N ASP A 3 10.62 -21.67 -8.18
CA ASP A 3 9.15 -21.80 -8.32
C ASP A 3 8.41 -21.72 -6.98
N VAL A 4 9.01 -22.20 -5.89
CA VAL A 4 8.44 -22.11 -4.53
C VAL A 4 8.52 -20.67 -4.02
N ILE A 5 9.56 -19.93 -4.40
CA ILE A 5 9.69 -18.49 -4.08
C ILE A 5 8.63 -17.71 -4.85
N ASN A 6 8.41 -18.00 -6.13
CA ASN A 6 7.36 -17.36 -6.93
C ASN A 6 5.95 -17.69 -6.41
N GLN A 7 5.72 -18.92 -5.96
CA GLN A 7 4.42 -19.34 -5.41
C GLN A 7 4.16 -18.72 -4.02
N ILE A 8 5.20 -18.52 -3.19
CA ILE A 8 5.09 -17.79 -1.92
C ILE A 8 4.89 -16.28 -2.15
N LEU A 9 5.54 -15.71 -3.17
CA LEU A 9 5.34 -14.32 -3.58
C LEU A 9 3.90 -14.13 -4.10
N GLU A 10 3.41 -15.00 -4.98
CA GLU A 10 2.01 -14.99 -5.45
C GLU A 10 1.02 -15.16 -4.29
N TYR A 11 1.21 -16.09 -3.35
CA TYR A 11 0.26 -16.31 -2.26
C TYR A 11 0.21 -15.13 -1.27
N LYS A 12 1.31 -14.39 -1.12
CA LYS A 12 1.43 -13.22 -0.24
C LYS A 12 0.94 -11.92 -0.90
N GLU A 13 0.93 -11.86 -2.24
CA GLU A 13 0.36 -10.77 -3.03
C GLU A 13 -1.17 -10.59 -2.87
N TRP A 14 -1.85 -11.61 -2.36
CA TRP A 14 -3.28 -11.55 -2.04
C TRP A 14 -3.57 -11.00 -0.64
N PHE A 15 -2.56 -10.74 0.19
CA PHE A 15 -2.78 -10.10 1.50
C PHE A 15 -3.34 -8.67 1.34
N ASP A 16 -2.90 -7.94 0.32
CA ASP A 16 -3.47 -6.63 -0.03
C ASP A 16 -4.93 -6.73 -0.50
N ALA A 17 -5.35 -7.87 -1.07
CA ALA A 17 -6.75 -8.11 -1.41
C ALA A 17 -7.64 -8.26 -0.16
N ALA A 18 -7.07 -8.61 1.00
CA ALA A 18 -7.80 -8.61 2.27
C ALA A 18 -8.03 -7.20 2.83
N LEU A 19 -7.24 -6.20 2.41
CA LEU A 19 -7.45 -4.79 2.75
C LEU A 19 -8.70 -4.20 2.06
N ILE A 20 -9.10 -4.74 0.90
CA ILE A 20 -10.28 -4.31 0.14
C ILE A 20 -11.61 -4.57 0.90
N PRO A 21 -11.92 -5.80 1.37
CA PRO A 21 -13.12 -6.04 2.17
C PRO A 21 -13.02 -5.32 3.53
N LEU A 22 -11.81 -5.20 4.11
CA LEU A 22 -11.60 -4.45 5.35
C LEU A 22 -11.98 -2.97 5.19
N ALA A 23 -11.55 -2.34 4.08
CA ALA A 23 -11.92 -0.97 3.74
C ALA A 23 -13.42 -0.81 3.47
N LEU A 24 -14.06 -1.79 2.84
CA LEU A 24 -15.51 -1.76 2.57
C LEU A 24 -16.36 -1.98 3.83
N ILE A 25 -15.87 -2.76 4.80
CA ILE A 25 -16.53 -2.99 6.09
C ILE A 25 -16.37 -1.78 7.01
N ILE A 26 -15.16 -1.20 7.09
CA ILE A 26 -14.87 -0.07 7.99
C ILE A 26 -15.41 1.25 7.44
N ALA A 27 -15.34 1.48 6.12
CA ALA A 27 -15.86 2.70 5.55
C ALA A 27 -17.40 2.75 5.59
N ARG A 28 -17.94 3.92 5.94
CA ARG A 28 -19.39 4.15 6.13
C ARG A 28 -20.11 4.36 4.79
N LYS A 29 -21.43 4.08 4.73
CA LYS A 29 -22.29 3.95 3.51
C LYS A 29 -22.08 5.01 2.40
N GLY A 30 -21.74 6.26 2.72
CA GLY A 30 -21.51 7.34 1.74
C GLY A 30 -20.05 7.59 1.33
N GLN A 31 -19.07 6.97 2.00
CA GLN A 31 -17.63 7.19 1.76
C GLN A 31 -16.89 5.89 1.37
N LYS A 32 -17.60 4.76 1.30
CA LYS A 32 -17.04 3.45 0.91
C LYS A 32 -16.31 3.47 -0.43
N ILE A 33 -16.90 4.14 -1.41
CA ILE A 33 -16.32 4.20 -2.77
C ILE A 33 -15.01 4.98 -2.76
N LYS A 34 -14.92 6.08 -1.99
CA LYS A 34 -13.70 6.88 -1.89
C LYS A 34 -12.58 6.13 -1.16
N ALA A 35 -12.92 5.47 -0.06
CA ALA A 35 -11.97 4.66 0.69
C ALA A 35 -11.51 3.43 -0.13
N GLY A 36 -12.42 2.77 -0.83
CA GLY A 36 -12.10 1.66 -1.73
C GLY A 36 -11.20 2.09 -2.88
N ALA A 37 -11.53 3.20 -3.57
CA ALA A 37 -10.70 3.74 -4.64
C ALA A 37 -9.29 4.11 -4.15
N PHE A 38 -9.17 4.65 -2.93
CA PHE A 38 -7.88 4.95 -2.32
C PHE A 38 -7.04 3.68 -2.08
N VAL A 39 -7.63 2.64 -1.50
CA VAL A 39 -6.92 1.37 -1.24
C VAL A 39 -6.51 0.68 -2.55
N VAL A 40 -7.37 0.71 -3.56
CA VAL A 40 -7.03 0.18 -4.89
C VAL A 40 -5.89 0.96 -5.54
N ALA A 41 -5.93 2.29 -5.49
CA ALA A 41 -4.84 3.13 -6.00
C ALA A 41 -3.51 2.85 -5.28
N CYS A 42 -3.56 2.68 -3.95
CA CYS A 42 -2.43 2.26 -3.13
C CYS A 42 -1.85 0.92 -3.59
N MET A 43 -2.69 -0.09 -3.78
CA MET A 43 -2.29 -1.43 -4.20
C MET A 43 -1.64 -1.44 -5.59
N ILE A 44 -2.24 -0.75 -6.56
CA ILE A 44 -1.69 -0.64 -7.93
C ILE A 44 -0.33 0.04 -7.90
N THR A 45 -0.21 1.10 -7.10
CA THR A 45 1.02 1.90 -7.04
C THR A 45 2.16 1.13 -6.39
N LEU A 46 1.89 0.36 -5.34
CA LEU A 46 2.89 -0.52 -4.72
C LEU A 46 3.42 -1.57 -5.70
N ARG A 47 2.53 -2.19 -6.49
CA ARG A 47 2.95 -3.16 -7.52
C ARG A 47 3.81 -2.52 -8.59
N LEU A 48 3.41 -1.35 -9.09
CA LEU A 48 4.21 -0.59 -10.05
C LEU A 48 5.59 -0.21 -9.49
N GLN A 49 5.68 0.23 -8.22
CA GLN A 49 6.96 0.53 -7.59
C GLN A 49 7.86 -0.70 -7.50
N ALA A 50 7.30 -1.84 -7.09
CA ALA A 50 8.04 -3.09 -6.99
C ALA A 50 8.55 -3.56 -8.37
N ASP A 51 7.71 -3.52 -9.40
CA ASP A 51 8.07 -3.92 -10.77
C ASP A 51 9.16 -3.02 -11.35
N ILE A 52 9.11 -1.71 -11.12
CA ILE A 52 10.16 -0.77 -11.55
C ILE A 52 11.50 -1.17 -10.92
N ILE A 53 11.53 -1.47 -9.63
CA ILE A 53 12.78 -1.79 -8.91
C ILE A 53 13.30 -3.17 -9.28
N ILE A 54 12.43 -4.17 -9.40
CA ILE A 54 12.81 -5.50 -9.88
C ILE A 54 13.35 -5.41 -11.33
N GLY A 55 12.74 -4.58 -12.17
CA GLY A 55 13.18 -4.29 -13.54
C GLY A 55 14.57 -3.67 -13.65
N THR A 56 15.06 -3.00 -12.61
CA THR A 56 16.45 -2.47 -12.55
C THR A 56 17.50 -3.53 -12.21
N GLY A 57 17.11 -4.81 -12.05
CA GLY A 57 18.03 -5.92 -11.77
C GLY A 57 18.51 -6.00 -10.31
N HIS A 58 17.93 -5.19 -9.41
CA HIS A 58 18.29 -5.14 -7.99
C HIS A 58 17.09 -5.56 -7.10
N PRO A 59 16.74 -6.86 -7.04
CA PRO A 59 15.57 -7.36 -6.31
C PRO A 59 15.66 -7.25 -4.77
N PHE A 60 16.83 -6.85 -4.24
CA PHE A 60 17.10 -6.70 -2.80
C PHE A 60 17.41 -5.24 -2.38
N GLY A 61 17.21 -4.26 -3.27
CA GLY A 61 17.54 -2.84 -3.04
C GLY A 61 18.94 -2.47 -3.55
N PHE A 62 19.16 -1.18 -3.78
CA PHE A 62 20.41 -0.65 -4.36
C PHE A 62 21.55 -0.58 -3.35
N THR A 63 21.24 -0.37 -2.07
CA THR A 63 22.26 -0.15 -1.03
C THR A 63 22.58 -1.39 -0.18
N SER A 64 21.90 -2.52 -0.43
CA SER A 64 22.14 -3.81 0.24
C SER A 64 22.16 -3.76 1.78
N PHE A 65 21.58 -2.71 2.37
CA PHE A 65 21.63 -2.50 3.82
C PHE A 65 20.77 -3.51 4.57
N MET A 66 19.81 -4.10 3.86
CA MET A 66 18.79 -4.93 4.46
C MET A 66 18.48 -6.07 3.44
N LYS A 67 18.51 -7.35 3.87
CA LYS A 67 18.39 -8.55 2.99
C LYS A 67 16.95 -9.08 2.78
N SER A 68 15.94 -8.27 3.10
CA SER A 68 14.53 -8.59 2.87
C SER A 68 14.11 -8.23 1.44
N TYR A 69 13.17 -9.00 0.90
CA TYR A 69 12.58 -8.73 -0.41
C TYR A 69 11.92 -7.35 -0.45
N VAL A 70 12.17 -6.60 -1.53
CA VAL A 70 11.72 -5.21 -1.72
C VAL A 70 10.20 -5.07 -1.53
N LEU A 71 9.45 -6.03 -2.05
CA LEU A 71 7.98 -6.06 -1.98
C LEU A 71 7.48 -6.14 -0.53
N TYR A 72 8.18 -6.87 0.36
CA TYR A 72 7.77 -6.99 1.77
C TYR A 72 7.96 -5.68 2.55
N ARG A 73 9.03 -4.94 2.26
CA ARG A 73 9.26 -3.62 2.88
C ARG A 73 8.19 -2.63 2.48
N GLY A 74 7.89 -2.60 1.18
CA GLY A 74 6.81 -1.79 0.64
C GLY A 74 5.48 -2.09 1.31
N MET A 75 5.08 -3.37 1.37
CA MET A 75 3.80 -3.78 1.96
C MET A 75 3.68 -3.37 3.43
N CYS A 76 4.76 -3.48 4.20
CA CYS A 76 4.75 -3.14 5.61
C CYS A 76 4.47 -1.64 5.82
N VAL A 77 5.16 -0.78 5.06
CA VAL A 77 4.96 0.67 5.09
C VAL A 77 3.55 1.03 4.60
N TYR A 78 3.11 0.43 3.48
CA TYR A 78 1.78 0.70 2.94
C TYR A 78 0.66 0.30 3.89
N THR A 79 0.74 -0.89 4.49
CA THR A 79 -0.25 -1.38 5.45
C THR A 79 -0.39 -0.41 6.63
N PHE A 80 0.73 0.12 7.13
CA PHE A 80 0.72 1.11 8.20
C PHE A 80 -0.04 2.38 7.80
N PHE A 81 0.25 2.96 6.63
CA PHE A 81 -0.44 4.17 6.17
C PHE A 81 -1.92 3.94 5.85
N VAL A 82 -2.28 2.80 5.27
CA VAL A 82 -3.69 2.46 5.01
C VAL A 82 -4.46 2.31 6.32
N LEU A 83 -3.88 1.70 7.34
CA LEU A 83 -4.50 1.61 8.68
C LEU A 83 -4.69 2.99 9.31
N VAL A 84 -3.69 3.87 9.21
CA VAL A 84 -3.81 5.26 9.69
C VAL A 84 -4.95 5.97 8.95
N PHE A 85 -5.04 5.83 7.63
CA PHE A 85 -6.11 6.42 6.85
C PHE A 85 -7.49 5.87 7.23
N LEU A 86 -7.62 4.55 7.41
CA LEU A 86 -8.86 3.93 7.87
C LEU A 86 -9.26 4.41 9.28
N GLY A 87 -8.29 4.53 10.19
CA GLY A 87 -8.52 5.05 11.54
C GLY A 87 -9.03 6.50 11.53
N LEU A 88 -8.42 7.36 10.72
CA LEU A 88 -8.89 8.75 10.54
C LEU A 88 -10.27 8.80 9.89
N SER A 89 -10.54 7.94 8.90
CA SER A 89 -11.84 7.81 8.26
C SER A 89 -12.93 7.39 9.25
N TYR A 90 -12.61 6.50 10.18
CA TYR A 90 -13.54 6.07 11.23
C TYR A 90 -13.89 7.21 12.21
N ILE A 91 -12.90 8.03 12.58
CA ILE A 91 -13.05 9.11 13.57
C ILE A 91 -13.76 10.35 13.03
N SER A 92 -13.74 10.61 11.70
CA SER A 92 -14.26 11.86 11.11
C SER A 92 -15.57 11.71 10.30
N PRO A 93 -16.74 11.50 10.95
CA PRO A 93 -18.01 11.23 10.28
C PRO A 93 -18.72 12.46 9.66
N ARG A 94 -18.17 13.68 9.77
CA ARG A 94 -18.80 14.93 9.29
C ARG A 94 -17.93 15.81 8.39
N THR A 95 -16.79 15.32 7.93
CA THR A 95 -15.94 16.08 7.00
C THR A 95 -16.53 16.14 5.60
N THR A 96 -16.49 17.33 4.99
CA THR A 96 -16.88 17.53 3.59
C THR A 96 -16.02 16.66 2.68
N GLY A 97 -16.61 16.22 1.56
CA GLY A 97 -15.96 15.25 0.68
C GLY A 97 -14.62 15.69 0.09
N VAL A 98 -14.33 17.00 0.08
CA VAL A 98 -13.08 17.62 -0.40
C VAL A 98 -11.96 17.49 0.63
N ILE A 99 -12.27 17.75 1.91
CA ILE A 99 -11.29 17.61 3.00
C ILE A 99 -10.81 16.16 3.11
N TYR A 100 -11.77 15.22 2.96
CA TYR A 100 -11.45 13.79 2.95
C TYR A 100 -10.53 13.39 1.79
N LEU A 101 -10.76 13.98 0.61
CA LEU A 101 -9.95 13.71 -0.58
C LEU A 101 -8.53 14.29 -0.42
N ALA A 102 -8.40 15.50 0.09
CA ALA A 102 -7.10 16.13 0.34
C ALA A 102 -6.28 15.33 1.38
N ALA A 103 -6.92 14.85 2.45
CA ALA A 103 -6.28 14.01 3.45
C ALA A 103 -5.82 12.66 2.86
N ALA A 104 -6.68 12.01 2.07
CA ALA A 104 -6.33 10.78 1.36
C ALA A 104 -5.11 10.99 0.46
N LEU A 105 -5.15 12.03 -0.38
CA LEU A 105 -4.09 12.30 -1.35
C LEU A 105 -2.76 12.64 -0.66
N SER A 106 -2.79 13.34 0.47
CA SER A 106 -1.59 13.64 1.27
C SER A 106 -0.97 12.36 1.85
N ILE A 107 -1.80 11.48 2.43
CA ILE A 107 -1.35 10.19 2.98
C ILE A 107 -0.83 9.28 1.87
N PHE A 108 -1.46 9.31 0.68
CA PHE A 108 -1.00 8.58 -0.49
C PHE A 108 0.43 8.97 -0.86
N PHE A 109 0.71 10.26 -1.02
CA PHE A 109 2.05 10.74 -1.37
C PHE A 109 3.08 10.39 -0.29
N MET A 110 2.69 10.48 0.99
CA MET A 110 3.56 10.13 2.10
C MET A 110 3.91 8.62 2.09
N ALA A 111 2.91 7.75 1.86
CA ALA A 111 3.09 6.31 1.72
C ALA A 111 3.93 5.96 0.48
N PHE A 112 3.71 6.65 -0.63
CA PHE A 112 4.43 6.47 -1.88
C PHE A 112 5.94 6.75 -1.71
N VAL A 113 6.29 7.93 -1.19
CA VAL A 113 7.69 8.36 -1.04
C VAL A 113 8.41 7.50 0.00
N SER A 114 7.77 7.21 1.13
CA SER A 114 8.36 6.36 2.18
C SER A 114 8.57 4.92 1.71
N SER A 115 7.61 4.34 0.99
CA SER A 115 7.75 2.98 0.43
C SER A 115 8.85 2.95 -0.62
N PHE A 116 8.94 3.95 -1.49
CA PHE A 116 9.99 4.03 -2.50
C PHE A 116 11.39 4.12 -1.87
N LEU A 117 11.56 4.96 -0.84
CA LEU A 117 12.81 5.04 -0.09
C LEU A 117 13.17 3.71 0.58
N MET A 118 12.21 3.05 1.23
CA MET A 118 12.42 1.75 1.89
C MET A 118 12.66 0.61 0.91
N MET A 119 12.21 0.73 -0.34
CA MET A 119 12.47 -0.24 -1.40
C MET A 119 13.85 -0.02 -2.06
N LEU A 120 14.33 1.22 -2.11
CA LEU A 120 15.68 1.55 -2.58
C LEU A 120 16.77 1.14 -1.58
N LEU A 121 16.45 1.21 -0.29
CA LEU A 121 17.34 0.92 0.84
C LEU A 121 17.40 -0.58 1.13
#